data_AF-A0A833EQC4-F1
#
_entry.id   AF-A0A833EQC4-F1
#
_cell.length_a   1.000
_cell.length_b   1.000
_cell.length_c   1.000
_cell.angle_alpha   90.00
_cell.angle_beta   90.00
_cell.angle_gamma   90.00
#
_symmetry.space_group_name_H-M   'P 1'
#
loop_
_entity.id
_entity.type
_entity.pdbx_description
1 polymer ?
#
loop_
_entity_poly.entity_id
_entity_poly.type
_entity_poly.pdbx_seq_one_letter_code
_entity_poly.pdbx_strand_id
1 'polypeptide(L)'
;MNISIARDKSELGEKAAAKGAEFIREAVGKKGEASIIVATGASQFEMLQSLVKQEIEWEKITAFHLDEYIGLPVTHPASFRRYLKERFVDKVSIKEFIYVNGDSEPHTECQRLGNLIRMHQIDVAFVGIGENAHLAFNDPPADFETAEPYLVVSLDEACRKQQLGEGWFASLDDVPARAISMSIKQ
;
A
#
# COMPACT_ATOMS: atom_id res chain seq x y z
N MET A 1 -2.26 21.63 -4.08
CA MET A 1 -1.29 20.77 -3.37
C MET A 1 -0.90 21.46 -2.08
N ASN A 2 -1.01 20.77 -0.94
CA ASN A 2 -0.54 21.27 0.35
C ASN A 2 0.75 20.53 0.70
N ILE A 3 1.81 21.27 1.05
CA ILE A 3 3.11 20.69 1.43
C ILE A 3 3.28 20.89 2.94
N SER A 4 3.57 19.81 3.66
CA SER A 4 3.89 19.84 5.09
C SER A 4 5.33 19.40 5.27
N ILE A 5 6.14 20.22 5.95
CA ILE A 5 7.54 19.94 6.24
C ILE A 5 7.67 19.70 7.75
N ALA A 6 8.48 18.72 8.12
CA ALA A 6 8.76 18.33 9.50
C ALA A 6 10.27 18.22 9.70
N ARG A 7 10.72 18.28 10.96
CA ARG A 7 12.14 18.24 11.29
C ARG A 7 12.76 16.87 11.04
N ASP A 8 11.99 15.82 11.27
CA ASP A 8 12.41 14.44 11.13
C ASP A 8 11.23 13.54 10.70
N LYS A 9 11.54 12.27 10.45
CA LYS A 9 10.58 11.26 10.02
C LYS A 9 9.51 10.93 11.06
N SER A 10 9.81 11.08 12.35
CA SER A 10 8.83 10.83 13.43
C SER A 10 7.76 11.91 13.41
N GLU A 11 8.17 13.18 13.42
CA GLU A 11 7.25 14.32 13.33
C GLU A 11 6.46 14.28 12.01
N LEU A 12 7.09 13.87 10.91
CA LEU A 12 6.41 13.72 9.62
C LEU A 12 5.33 12.62 9.68
N GLY A 13 5.67 11.46 10.22
CA GLY A 13 4.76 10.32 10.37
C GLY A 13 3.56 10.64 11.25
N GLU A 14 3.78 11.33 12.38
CA GLU A 14 2.71 11.79 13.27
C GLU A 14 1.77 12.78 12.57
N LYS A 15 2.32 13.76 11.84
CA LYS A 15 1.52 14.73 11.07
C LYS A 15 0.70 14.06 9.97
N ALA A 16 1.31 13.13 9.23
CA ALA A 16 0.64 12.41 8.16
C ALA A 16 -0.50 11.53 8.72
N ALA A 17 -0.23 10.79 9.79
CA ALA A 17 -1.22 9.96 10.47
C ALA A 17 -2.39 10.78 11.02
N ALA A 18 -2.11 11.90 11.71
CA ALA A 18 -3.13 12.77 12.27
C ALA A 18 -4.03 13.35 11.17
N LYS A 19 -3.44 13.76 10.04
CA LYS A 19 -4.20 14.33 8.92
C LYS A 19 -5.03 13.26 8.19
N GLY A 20 -4.48 12.07 7.99
CA GLY A 20 -5.23 10.96 7.43
C GLY A 20 -6.40 10.54 8.31
N ALA A 21 -6.19 10.50 9.64
CA ALA A 21 -7.24 10.18 10.60
C ALA A 21 -8.38 11.21 10.61
N GLU A 22 -8.06 12.50 10.44
CA GLU A 22 -9.06 13.55 10.25
C GLU A 22 -9.96 13.25 9.04
N PHE A 23 -9.38 12.98 7.88
CA PHE A 23 -10.14 12.65 6.67
C PHE A 23 -10.93 11.35 6.78
N ILE A 24 -10.39 10.33 7.45
CA ILE A 24 -11.11 9.09 7.73
C ILE A 24 -12.34 9.37 8.59
N ARG A 25 -12.20 10.11 9.71
CA ARG A 25 -13.33 10.46 10.58
C ARG A 25 -14.38 11.29 9.86
N GLU A 26 -13.96 12.21 8.98
CA GLU A 26 -14.90 12.97 8.16
C GLU A 26 -15.70 12.08 7.20
N ALA A 27 -15.03 11.13 6.54
CA ALA A 27 -15.68 10.18 5.63
C ALA A 27 -16.68 9.30 6.38
N VAL A 28 -16.27 8.74 7.54
CA VAL A 28 -17.16 7.97 8.42
C VAL A 28 -18.34 8.81 8.90
N GLY A 29 -18.14 10.06 9.31
CA GLY A 29 -19.22 10.95 9.75
C GLY A 29 -20.22 11.28 8.65
N LYS A 30 -19.78 11.33 7.38
CA LYS A 30 -20.64 11.65 6.22
C LYS A 30 -21.35 10.42 5.64
N LYS A 31 -20.67 9.28 5.59
CA LYS A 31 -21.09 8.09 4.83
C LYS A 31 -21.41 6.88 5.71
N GLY A 32 -20.99 6.90 6.98
CA GLY A 32 -21.06 5.76 7.89
C GLY A 32 -19.90 4.77 7.77
N GLU A 33 -19.04 4.92 6.77
CA GLU A 33 -17.85 4.10 6.51
C GLU A 33 -16.79 4.91 5.74
N ALA A 34 -15.57 4.37 5.65
CA ALA A 34 -14.52 4.93 4.80
C ALA A 34 -13.69 3.83 4.14
N SER A 35 -13.18 4.12 2.95
CA SER A 35 -12.25 3.23 2.24
C SER A 35 -10.88 3.88 2.12
N ILE A 36 -9.81 3.15 2.46
CA ILE A 36 -8.44 3.68 2.44
C ILE A 36 -7.50 2.79 1.63
N ILE A 37 -6.39 3.36 1.18
CA ILE A 37 -5.25 2.62 0.61
C ILE A 37 -4.07 2.72 1.57
N VAL A 38 -3.39 1.59 1.81
CA VAL A 38 -2.21 1.52 2.69
C VAL A 38 -1.03 0.91 1.95
N ALA A 39 0.04 1.68 1.80
CA ALA A 39 1.28 1.26 1.17
C ALA A 39 2.28 0.62 2.16
N THR A 40 3.28 -0.07 1.61
CA THR A 40 4.45 -0.58 2.34
C THR A 40 5.66 0.36 2.18
N GLY A 41 6.85 -0.14 2.51
CA GLY A 41 8.12 0.58 2.38
C GLY A 41 8.59 1.23 3.68
N ALA A 42 9.90 1.53 3.74
CA ALA A 42 10.51 2.10 4.95
C ALA A 42 9.94 3.49 5.31
N SER A 43 9.51 4.27 4.30
CA SER A 43 8.91 5.59 4.48
C SER A 43 7.58 5.58 5.24
N GLN A 44 6.90 4.43 5.30
CA GLN A 44 5.61 4.30 5.97
C GLN A 44 5.72 3.92 7.45
N PHE A 45 6.91 3.60 7.98
CA PHE A 45 7.05 3.07 9.33
C PHE A 45 6.51 4.00 10.42
N GLU A 46 6.98 5.24 10.49
CA GLU A 46 6.57 6.20 11.51
C GLU A 46 5.11 6.62 11.34
N MET A 47 4.63 6.69 10.09
CA MET A 47 3.24 6.99 9.78
C MET A 47 2.32 5.87 10.28
N LEU A 48 2.57 4.60 9.92
CA LEU A 48 1.76 3.47 10.36
C LEU A 48 1.75 3.31 11.88
N GLN A 49 2.93 3.45 12.52
CA GLN A 49 3.05 3.42 13.98
C GLN A 49 2.22 4.51 14.68
N SER A 50 2.04 5.65 14.03
CA SER A 50 1.26 6.76 14.54
C SER A 50 -0.23 6.61 14.20
N LEU A 51 -0.55 6.09 13.02
CA LEU A 51 -1.91 5.91 12.52
C LEU A 51 -2.70 4.91 13.35
N VAL A 52 -2.10 3.76 13.70
CA VAL A 52 -2.76 2.74 14.54
C VAL A 52 -3.08 3.22 15.97
N LYS A 53 -2.52 4.37 16.38
CA LYS A 53 -2.80 5.02 17.67
C LYS A 53 -3.85 6.12 17.57
N GLN A 54 -4.32 6.45 16.37
CA GLN A 54 -5.33 7.49 16.18
C GLN A 54 -6.71 6.95 16.57
N GLU A 55 -7.54 7.83 17.15
CA GLU A 55 -8.95 7.56 17.40
C GLU A 55 -9.71 7.50 16.07
N ILE A 56 -9.94 6.27 15.59
CA ILE A 56 -10.65 5.93 14.35
C ILE A 56 -11.57 4.74 14.67
N GLU A 57 -12.81 4.79 14.17
CA GLU A 57 -13.77 3.69 14.24
C GLU A 57 -13.40 2.61 13.20
N TRP A 58 -12.34 1.85 13.48
CA TRP A 58 -11.72 0.91 12.55
C TRP A 58 -12.69 -0.14 11.99
N GLU A 59 -13.73 -0.53 12.75
CA GLU A 59 -14.77 -1.45 12.32
C GLU A 59 -15.68 -0.92 11.20
N LYS A 60 -15.48 0.36 10.81
CA LYS A 60 -16.14 1.01 9.67
C LYS A 60 -15.21 1.23 8.47
N ILE A 61 -13.97 0.72 8.54
CA ILE A 61 -12.93 1.01 7.56
C ILE A 61 -12.63 -0.22 6.71
N THR A 62 -12.73 -0.08 5.38
CA THR A 62 -12.21 -1.05 4.42
C THR A 62 -10.88 -0.54 3.88
N ALA A 63 -9.80 -1.31 4.03
CA ALA A 63 -8.49 -0.91 3.51
C ALA A 63 -8.06 -1.79 2.33
N PHE A 64 -7.39 -1.18 1.36
CA PHE A 64 -6.83 -1.84 0.17
C PHE A 64 -5.30 -1.85 0.23
N HIS A 65 -4.74 -3.01 -0.08
CA HIS A 65 -3.31 -3.17 -0.28
C HIS A 65 -2.89 -2.64 -1.65
N LEU A 66 -1.77 -1.92 -1.71
CA LEU A 66 -1.27 -1.30 -2.93
C LEU A 66 -0.67 -2.32 -3.91
N ASP A 67 0.16 -3.25 -3.41
CA ASP A 67 0.94 -4.17 -4.24
C ASP A 67 1.45 -5.39 -3.46
N GLU A 68 1.80 -6.46 -4.16
CA GLU A 68 2.49 -7.62 -3.58
C GLU A 68 3.28 -8.37 -4.66
N TYR A 69 4.38 -9.00 -4.25
CA TYR A 69 5.14 -9.88 -5.13
C TYR A 69 4.35 -11.13 -5.54
N ILE A 70 4.51 -11.55 -6.80
CA ILE A 70 3.92 -12.80 -7.27
C ILE A 70 4.81 -13.97 -6.84
N GLY A 71 4.20 -15.01 -6.25
CA GLY A 71 4.86 -16.25 -5.86
C GLY A 71 5.70 -16.15 -4.57
N LEU A 72 5.63 -15.03 -3.85
CA LEU A 72 6.32 -14.87 -2.57
C LEU A 72 5.39 -15.27 -1.41
N PRO A 73 5.73 -16.31 -0.63
CA PRO A 73 4.89 -16.75 0.49
C PRO A 73 4.67 -15.63 1.50
N VAL A 74 3.47 -15.54 2.08
CA VAL A 74 3.15 -14.56 3.14
C VAL A 74 4.04 -14.72 4.40
N THR A 75 4.69 -15.87 4.59
CA THR A 75 5.63 -16.07 5.69
C THR A 75 7.01 -15.45 5.41
N HIS A 76 7.31 -15.10 4.16
CA HIS A 76 8.60 -14.53 3.78
C HIS A 76 8.77 -13.13 4.42
N PRO A 77 9.95 -12.79 4.97
CA PRO A 77 10.19 -11.47 5.58
C PRO A 77 9.92 -10.28 4.64
N ALA A 78 10.14 -10.47 3.35
CA ALA A 78 9.91 -9.46 2.30
C ALA A 78 8.45 -9.37 1.81
N SER A 79 7.54 -10.23 2.29
CA SER A 79 6.13 -10.17 1.86
C SER A 79 5.46 -8.89 2.36
N PHE A 80 4.84 -8.16 1.43
CA PHE A 80 4.11 -6.94 1.75
C PHE A 80 2.82 -7.22 2.53
N ARG A 81 2.17 -8.37 2.26
CA ARG A 81 1.08 -8.89 3.09
C ARG A 81 1.53 -9.08 4.53
N ARG A 82 2.70 -9.70 4.75
CA ARG A 82 3.27 -9.87 6.10
C ARG A 82 3.55 -8.54 6.76
N TYR A 83 4.19 -7.63 6.02
CA TYR A 83 4.52 -6.29 6.47
C TYR A 83 3.29 -5.58 7.05
N LEU A 84 2.18 -5.52 6.29
CA LEU A 84 0.97 -4.80 6.71
C LEU A 84 0.15 -5.57 7.74
N LYS A 85 0.18 -6.90 7.68
CA LYS A 85 -0.40 -7.72 8.74
C LYS A 85 0.19 -7.36 10.11
N GLU A 86 1.50 -7.41 10.23
CA GLU A 86 2.20 -7.20 11.51
C GLU A 86 2.16 -5.74 11.99
N ARG A 87 2.21 -4.77 11.06
CA ARG A 87 2.36 -3.34 11.38
C ARG A 87 1.05 -2.57 11.45
N PHE A 88 0.01 -3.07 10.80
CA PHE A 88 -1.27 -2.36 10.68
C PHE A 88 -2.44 -3.25 11.09
N VAL A 89 -2.74 -4.31 10.35
CA VAL A 89 -3.98 -5.09 10.51
C VAL A 89 -4.09 -5.73 11.89
N ASP A 90 -3.00 -6.31 12.42
CA ASP A 90 -3.00 -6.92 13.75
C ASP A 90 -3.02 -5.89 14.90
N LYS A 91 -3.00 -4.59 14.59
CA LYS A 91 -2.98 -3.49 15.58
C LYS A 91 -4.32 -2.79 15.73
N VAL A 92 -5.27 -3.02 14.82
CA VAL A 92 -6.55 -2.31 14.78
C VAL A 92 -7.71 -3.28 14.50
N SER A 93 -8.90 -2.96 14.99
CA SER A 93 -10.11 -3.76 14.73
C SER A 93 -10.74 -3.37 13.41
N ILE A 94 -10.03 -3.57 12.30
CA ILE A 94 -10.49 -3.14 10.97
C ILE A 94 -11.68 -3.97 10.47
N LYS A 95 -12.65 -3.34 9.79
CA LYS A 95 -13.79 -4.02 9.15
C LYS A 95 -13.31 -5.08 8.18
N GLU A 96 -12.43 -4.67 7.26
CA GLU A 96 -11.89 -5.52 6.21
C GLU A 96 -10.55 -4.96 5.71
N PHE A 97 -9.58 -5.84 5.49
CA PHE A 97 -8.35 -5.53 4.79
C PHE A 97 -8.24 -6.40 3.54
N ILE A 98 -8.33 -5.77 2.38
CA ILE A 98 -8.29 -6.42 1.07
C ILE A 98 -6.82 -6.51 0.64
N TYR A 99 -6.22 -7.66 0.95
CA TYR A 99 -4.87 -7.99 0.50
C TYR A 99 -4.83 -8.28 -1.00
N VAL A 100 -3.73 -7.87 -1.63
CA VAL A 100 -3.25 -8.42 -2.90
C VAL A 100 -2.66 -9.80 -2.63
N ASN A 101 -3.26 -10.85 -3.15
CA ASN A 101 -2.84 -12.23 -2.97
C ASN A 101 -1.78 -12.64 -4.01
N GLY A 102 -0.51 -12.56 -3.63
CA GLY A 102 0.60 -12.97 -4.49
C GLY A 102 0.66 -14.46 -4.83
N ASP A 103 -0.12 -15.32 -4.17
CA ASP A 103 -0.12 -16.78 -4.40
C ASP A 103 -1.19 -17.24 -5.42
N SER A 104 -2.17 -16.39 -5.74
CA SER A 104 -3.20 -16.69 -6.74
C SER A 104 -2.72 -16.49 -8.17
N GLU A 105 -3.48 -16.99 -9.15
CA GLU A 105 -3.24 -16.67 -10.55
C GLU A 105 -3.33 -15.13 -10.74
N PRO A 106 -2.27 -14.48 -11.25
CA PRO A 106 -2.16 -13.03 -11.19
C PRO A 106 -3.29 -12.24 -11.88
N HIS A 107 -3.76 -12.67 -13.05
CA HIS A 107 -4.79 -11.93 -13.78
C HIS A 107 -6.16 -12.05 -13.12
N THR A 108 -6.47 -13.24 -12.61
CA THR A 108 -7.66 -13.52 -11.80
C THR A 108 -7.66 -12.65 -10.54
N GLU A 109 -6.51 -12.49 -9.90
CA GLU A 109 -6.37 -11.63 -8.72
C GLU A 109 -6.53 -10.14 -9.06
N CYS A 110 -5.92 -9.66 -10.14
CA CYS A 110 -6.14 -8.30 -10.63
C CYS A 110 -7.63 -8.04 -10.92
N GLN A 111 -8.35 -8.99 -11.52
CA GLN A 111 -9.79 -8.88 -11.76
C GLN A 111 -10.59 -8.83 -10.45
N ARG A 112 -10.27 -9.69 -9.48
CA ARG A 112 -10.92 -9.68 -8.16
C ARG A 112 -10.75 -8.33 -7.46
N LEU A 113 -9.50 -7.86 -7.37
CA LEU A 113 -9.17 -6.59 -6.74
C LEU A 113 -9.81 -5.42 -7.49
N GLY A 114 -9.79 -5.45 -8.83
CA GLY A 114 -10.41 -4.44 -9.67
C GLY A 114 -11.92 -4.35 -9.47
N ASN A 115 -12.62 -5.49 -9.38
CA ASN A 115 -14.04 -5.52 -9.08
C ASN A 115 -14.35 -4.99 -7.68
N LEU A 116 -13.53 -5.35 -6.69
CA LEU A 116 -13.69 -4.86 -5.32
C LEU A 116 -13.49 -3.35 -5.25
N ILE A 117 -12.35 -2.81 -5.70
CA ILE A 117 -12.06 -1.38 -5.54
C ILE A 117 -13.03 -0.49 -6.32
N ARG A 118 -13.58 -0.95 -7.46
CA ARG A 118 -14.61 -0.20 -8.22
C ARG A 118 -15.93 -0.02 -7.45
N MET A 119 -16.20 -0.84 -6.44
CA MET A 119 -17.38 -0.69 -5.57
C MET A 119 -17.15 0.32 -4.44
N HIS A 120 -15.92 0.83 -4.28
CA HIS A 120 -15.54 1.71 -3.20
C HIS A 120 -15.09 3.08 -3.74
N GLN A 121 -15.45 4.14 -3.03
CA GLN A 121 -14.81 5.44 -3.20
C GLN A 121 -13.66 5.54 -2.19
N ILE A 122 -12.43 5.67 -2.67
CA ILE A 122 -11.27 5.86 -1.79
C ILE A 122 -11.31 7.26 -1.19
N ASP A 123 -11.26 7.32 0.14
CA ASP A 123 -11.30 8.57 0.92
C ASP A 123 -9.89 9.07 1.26
N VAL A 124 -8.95 8.15 1.53
CA VAL A 124 -7.55 8.46 1.87
C VAL A 124 -6.63 7.41 1.29
N ALA A 125 -5.56 7.85 0.62
CA ALA A 125 -4.46 6.99 0.21
C ALA A 125 -3.18 7.38 0.94
N PHE A 126 -2.64 6.44 1.72
CA PHE A 126 -1.33 6.58 2.37
C PHE A 126 -0.28 5.95 1.48
N VAL A 127 0.48 6.78 0.77
CA VAL A 127 1.45 6.34 -0.23
C VAL A 127 2.82 6.98 -0.01
N GLY A 128 3.86 6.28 -0.48
CA GLY A 128 5.22 6.79 -0.60
C GLY A 128 5.58 7.07 -2.05
N ILE A 129 6.62 7.86 -2.26
CA ILE A 129 7.20 8.13 -3.59
C ILE A 129 8.63 7.60 -3.58
N GLY A 130 8.98 6.78 -4.58
CA GLY A 130 10.32 6.23 -4.75
C GLY A 130 11.36 7.26 -5.19
N GLU A 131 12.64 6.90 -5.16
CA GLU A 131 13.74 7.82 -5.53
C GLU A 131 13.67 8.30 -6.98
N ASN A 132 13.19 7.44 -7.89
CA ASN A 132 12.92 7.76 -9.29
C ASN A 132 11.50 8.36 -9.50
N ALA A 133 10.79 8.71 -8.44
CA ALA A 133 9.40 9.17 -8.44
C ALA A 133 8.35 8.12 -8.84
N HIS A 134 8.65 6.82 -8.74
CA HIS A 134 7.62 5.78 -8.87
C HIS A 134 6.60 5.85 -7.73
N LEU A 135 5.41 5.31 -8.00
CA LEU A 135 4.37 5.02 -7.03
C LEU A 135 4.01 3.54 -7.14
N ALA A 136 4.01 2.81 -6.02
CA ALA A 136 3.88 1.35 -6.05
C ALA A 136 4.98 0.74 -6.96
N PHE A 137 4.64 -0.19 -7.85
CA PHE A 137 5.56 -0.69 -8.88
C PHE A 137 5.33 -0.03 -10.26
N ASN A 138 4.84 1.21 -10.29
CA ASN A 138 4.67 1.98 -11.52
C ASN A 138 5.89 2.88 -11.75
N ASP A 139 6.94 2.32 -12.36
CA ASP A 139 8.17 3.05 -12.69
C ASP A 139 7.99 4.02 -13.87
N PRO A 140 8.71 5.15 -13.91
CA PRO A 140 8.67 6.07 -15.05
C PRO A 140 9.26 5.48 -16.35
N PRO A 141 8.65 5.74 -17.52
CA PRO A 141 7.36 6.41 -17.69
C PRO A 141 6.21 5.49 -17.27
N ALA A 142 5.43 5.93 -16.28
CA ALA A 142 4.26 5.20 -15.82
C ALA A 142 3.09 5.38 -16.80
N ASP A 143 2.21 4.39 -16.87
CA ASP A 143 0.99 4.46 -17.67
C ASP A 143 -0.15 5.11 -16.86
N PHE A 144 -0.52 6.33 -17.23
CA PHE A 144 -1.63 7.08 -16.63
C PHE A 144 -2.98 6.79 -17.31
N GLU A 145 -2.99 6.11 -18.46
CA GLU A 145 -4.18 5.87 -19.27
C GLU A 145 -4.83 4.50 -18.98
N THR A 146 -4.10 3.59 -18.32
CA THR A 146 -4.63 2.31 -17.86
C THR A 146 -5.94 2.51 -17.08
N ALA A 147 -6.99 1.84 -17.53
CA ALA A 147 -8.30 1.85 -16.86
C ALA A 147 -8.47 0.72 -15.84
N GLU A 148 -7.59 -0.29 -15.87
CA GLU A 148 -7.62 -1.40 -14.92
C GLU A 148 -7.01 -1.01 -13.57
N PRO A 149 -7.66 -1.31 -12.44
CA PRO A 149 -7.21 -0.80 -11.15
C PRO A 149 -5.94 -1.49 -10.64
N TYR A 150 -5.68 -2.72 -11.10
CA TYR A 150 -4.51 -3.51 -10.74
C TYR A 150 -3.92 -4.15 -11.99
N LEU A 151 -2.58 -4.22 -12.03
CA LEU A 151 -1.79 -4.73 -13.15
C LEU A 151 -0.78 -5.76 -12.67
N VAL A 152 -0.44 -6.70 -13.56
CA VAL A 152 0.75 -7.52 -13.40
C VAL A 152 1.92 -6.75 -13.99
N VAL A 153 2.93 -6.47 -13.17
CA VAL A 153 4.13 -5.74 -13.56
C VAL A 153 5.34 -6.66 -13.59
N SER A 154 6.25 -6.41 -14.53
CA SER A 154 7.56 -7.06 -14.56
C SER A 154 8.56 -6.15 -13.88
N LEU A 155 9.29 -6.68 -12.90
CA LEU A 155 10.29 -5.93 -12.16
C LEU A 155 11.60 -6.01 -12.92
N ASP A 156 12.07 -4.86 -13.42
CA ASP A 156 13.34 -4.79 -14.13
C ASP A 156 14.52 -5.04 -13.18
N GLU A 157 15.72 -5.18 -13.74
CA GLU A 157 16.91 -5.45 -12.94
C GLU A 157 17.24 -4.32 -11.96
N ALA A 158 16.94 -3.07 -12.29
CA ALA A 158 17.20 -1.92 -11.43
C ALA A 158 16.29 -1.94 -10.20
N CYS A 159 14.99 -2.15 -10.40
CA CYS A 159 13.99 -2.33 -9.36
C CYS A 159 14.37 -3.50 -8.44
N ARG A 160 14.72 -4.66 -9.02
CA ARG A 160 15.14 -5.84 -8.23
C ARG A 160 16.42 -5.58 -7.43
N LYS A 161 17.40 -4.84 -7.98
CA LYS A 161 18.61 -4.42 -7.26
C LYS A 161 18.29 -3.48 -6.10
N GLN A 162 17.34 -2.57 -6.26
CA GLN A 162 16.89 -1.70 -5.18
C GLN A 162 16.30 -2.52 -4.03
N GLN A 163 15.40 -3.46 -4.33
CA GLN A 163 14.77 -4.34 -3.33
C GLN A 163 15.79 -5.22 -2.60
N LEU A 164 16.83 -5.69 -3.29
CA LEU A 164 17.97 -6.36 -2.66
C LEU A 164 18.76 -5.42 -1.74
N GLY A 165 19.01 -4.19 -2.18
CA GLY A 165 19.73 -3.16 -1.42
C GLY A 165 19.04 -2.76 -0.11
N GLU A 166 17.72 -2.91 -0.04
CA GLU A 166 16.94 -2.71 1.20
C GLU A 166 17.15 -3.84 2.23
N GLY A 167 17.80 -4.95 1.85
CA GLY A 167 18.20 -6.03 2.76
C GLY A 167 17.12 -7.08 3.04
N TRP A 168 16.05 -7.13 2.23
CA TRP A 168 14.94 -8.07 2.40
C TRP A 168 15.18 -9.45 1.77
N PHE A 169 16.16 -9.56 0.88
CA PHE A 169 16.48 -10.75 0.11
C PHE A 169 17.96 -11.11 0.27
N ALA A 170 18.30 -12.38 0.18
CA ALA A 170 19.68 -12.85 0.31
C ALA A 170 20.49 -12.67 -0.99
N SER A 171 19.83 -12.80 -2.13
CA SER A 171 20.39 -12.62 -3.47
C SER A 171 19.40 -11.99 -4.43
N LEU A 172 19.89 -11.54 -5.59
CA LEU A 172 19.02 -10.99 -6.64
C LEU A 172 18.04 -12.04 -7.17
N ASP A 173 18.46 -13.31 -7.24
CA ASP A 173 17.63 -14.42 -7.72
C ASP A 173 16.45 -14.71 -6.79
N ASP A 174 16.56 -14.37 -5.50
CA ASP A 174 15.46 -14.48 -4.54
C ASP A 174 14.42 -13.36 -4.70
N VAL A 175 14.77 -12.26 -5.39
CA VAL A 175 13.84 -11.16 -5.66
C VAL A 175 12.88 -11.58 -6.78
N PRO A 176 11.56 -11.61 -6.52
CA PRO A 176 10.58 -11.99 -7.54
C PRO A 176 10.70 -11.13 -8.79
N ALA A 177 10.47 -11.74 -9.97
CA ALA A 177 10.57 -11.03 -11.25
C ALA A 177 9.29 -10.27 -11.62
N ARG A 178 8.19 -10.51 -10.89
CA ARG A 178 6.88 -9.90 -11.16
C ARG A 178 6.15 -9.59 -9.86
N ALA A 179 5.27 -8.61 -9.92
CA ALA A 179 4.37 -8.23 -8.84
C ALA A 179 2.98 -7.93 -9.39
N ILE A 180 2.00 -7.87 -8.50
CA ILE A 180 0.70 -7.24 -8.76
C ILE A 180 0.76 -5.86 -8.11
N SER A 181 0.36 -4.83 -8.85
CA SER A 181 0.41 -3.45 -8.37
C SER A 181 -0.83 -2.68 -8.78
N MET A 182 -1.31 -1.81 -7.90
CA MET A 182 -2.35 -0.84 -8.21
C MET A 182 -1.84 0.14 -9.27
N SER A 183 -2.67 0.48 -10.25
CA SER A 183 -2.32 1.43 -11.31
C SER A 183 -2.40 2.88 -10.83
N ILE A 184 -1.76 3.80 -11.56
CA ILE A 184 -1.66 5.22 -11.18
C ILE A 184 -3.01 5.96 -11.11
N LYS A 185 -4.01 5.50 -11.86
CA LYS A 185 -5.31 6.18 -11.96
C LYS A 185 -6.16 6.07 -10.69
N GLN A 186 -5.83 5.11 -9.82
CA GLN A 186 -6.59 4.75 -8.62
C GLN A 186 -6.14 5.57 -7.41
#